data_AF-A0A957G7Z2-F1
#
_entry.id   AF-A0A957G7Z2-F1
#
_cell.length_a   1.000
_cell.length_b   1.000
_cell.length_c   1.000
_cell.angle_alpha   90.00
_cell.angle_beta   90.00
_cell.angle_gamma   90.00
#
_symmetry.space_group_name_H-M   'P 1'
#
loop_
_entity.id
_entity.type
_entity.pdbx_description
1 polymer ?
#
loop_
_entity_poly.entity_id
_entity_poly.type
_entity_poly.pdbx_seq_one_letter_code
_entity_poly.pdbx_strand_id
1 'polypeptide(L)'
;MKMQILLQHKTHTLHPRQLIQSGGEGMVFSLGRDAVKIYHQPRPGQAAKLRAWLARFAGRVPPNVLGPTALVTNRSGAVLGFQMARLPAGSLPLRQLAGPKYAQQSGLTAA
;
A
#
# COMPACT_ATOMS: atom_id res chain seq x y z
N MET A 1 -6.52 -7.61 17.39
CA MET A 1 -6.33 -6.27 17.98
C MET A 1 -6.88 -5.21 17.03
N LYS A 2 -7.62 -4.20 17.50
CA LYS A 2 -8.03 -3.04 16.69
C LYS A 2 -6.96 -1.94 16.84
N MET A 3 -6.64 -1.23 15.76
CA MET A 3 -5.64 -0.15 15.78
C MET A 3 -6.26 1.17 15.34
N GLN A 4 -6.08 2.23 16.12
CA GLN A 4 -6.51 3.57 15.70
C GLN A 4 -5.38 4.27 14.95
N ILE A 5 -5.73 4.87 13.82
CA ILE A 5 -4.84 5.67 12.99
C ILE A 5 -5.50 7.02 12.69
N LEU A 6 -4.68 8.01 12.35
CA LEU A 6 -5.12 9.28 11.83
C LEU A 6 -4.69 9.40 10.36
N LEU A 7 -5.64 9.71 9.50
CA LEU A 7 -5.45 9.88 8.07
C LEU A 7 -6.21 11.13 7.64
N GLN A 8 -5.52 12.11 7.06
CA GLN A 8 -6.12 13.38 6.64
C GLN A 8 -6.97 14.04 7.75
N HIS A 9 -6.45 14.07 8.98
CA HIS A 9 -7.13 14.61 10.17
C HIS A 9 -8.39 13.84 10.63
N LYS A 10 -8.71 12.70 10.01
CA LYS A 10 -9.80 11.82 10.43
C LYS A 10 -9.26 10.59 11.14
N THR A 11 -9.90 10.22 12.25
CA THR A 11 -9.59 8.98 12.97
C THR A 11 -10.25 7.79 12.28
N HIS A 12 -9.47 6.75 12.01
CA HIS A 12 -9.95 5.47 11.50
C HIS A 12 -9.53 4.33 12.43
N THR A 13 -10.39 3.32 12.56
CA THR A 13 -10.06 2.08 13.26
C THR A 13 -9.80 0.99 12.24
N LEU A 14 -8.58 0.45 12.22
CA LEU A 14 -8.21 -0.71 11.44
C LEU A 14 -8.61 -1.99 12.19
N HIS A 15 -9.34 -2.85 11.49
CA HIS A 15 -9.78 -4.13 12.00
C HIS A 15 -8.97 -5.27 11.37
N PRO A 16 -8.71 -6.37 12.11
CA PRO A 16 -8.02 -7.55 11.57
C PRO A 16 -8.68 -8.12 10.31
N ARG A 17 -10.02 -8.08 10.21
CA ARG A 17 -10.78 -8.52 9.02
C ARG A 17 -10.47 -7.71 7.75
N GLN A 18 -9.83 -6.55 7.89
CA GLN A 18 -9.41 -5.72 6.77
C GLN A 18 -7.96 -6.00 6.36
N LEU A 19 -7.22 -6.86 7.07
CA LEU A 19 -5.85 -7.19 6.72
C LEU A 19 -5.83 -7.88 5.35
N ILE A 20 -5.14 -7.27 4.39
CA ILE A 20 -4.91 -7.82 3.05
C ILE A 20 -3.67 -8.73 3.11
N GLN A 21 -2.60 -8.24 3.71
CA GLN A 21 -1.33 -8.96 3.80
C GLN A 21 -0.50 -8.45 4.98
N SER A 22 0.34 -9.34 5.53
CA SER A 22 1.38 -9.01 6.49
C SER A 22 2.69 -9.64 6.04
N GLY A 23 3.81 -8.92 6.17
CA GLY A 23 5.14 -9.47 5.87
C GLY A 23 6.20 -8.40 5.61
N GLY A 24 7.46 -8.84 5.65
CA GLY A 24 8.62 -7.97 5.47
C GLY A 24 8.62 -6.82 6.47
N GLU A 25 8.35 -5.60 6.00
CA GLU A 25 8.42 -4.37 6.81
C GLU A 25 7.10 -3.93 7.45
N GLY A 26 5.96 -4.57 7.13
CA GLY A 26 4.68 -4.09 7.65
C GLY A 26 3.44 -4.89 7.25
N MET A 27 2.31 -4.28 7.56
CA MET A 27 0.97 -4.80 7.30
C MET A 27 0.23 -3.88 6.34
N VAL A 28 -0.62 -4.45 5.49
CA VAL A 28 -1.48 -3.72 4.56
C VAL A 28 -2.94 -4.03 4.90
N PHE A 29 -3.74 -3.00 5.14
CA PHE A 29 -5.16 -3.10 5.45
C PHE A 29 -6.00 -2.43 4.36
N SER A 30 -7.19 -2.97 4.08
CA SER A 30 -8.19 -2.31 3.24
C SER A 30 -8.86 -1.18 4.01
N LEU A 31 -9.11 -0.07 3.31
CA LEU A 31 -9.83 1.09 3.85
C LEU A 31 -10.70 1.70 2.74
N GLY A 32 -11.90 1.12 2.56
CA GLY A 32 -12.81 1.51 1.48
C GLY A 32 -12.25 1.14 0.11
N ARG A 33 -12.07 2.15 -0.76
CA ARG A 33 -11.47 1.99 -2.09
C ARG A 33 -9.94 1.91 -2.06
N ASP A 34 -9.34 2.29 -0.94
CA ASP A 34 -7.89 2.38 -0.77
C ASP A 34 -7.35 1.28 0.14
N ALA A 35 -6.03 1.28 0.28
CA ALA A 35 -5.31 0.50 1.26
C ALA A 35 -4.40 1.41 2.09
N VAL A 36 -4.12 0.99 3.32
CA VAL A 36 -3.11 1.61 4.18
C VAL A 36 -2.04 0.60 4.51
N LYS A 37 -0.77 0.98 4.30
CA LYS A 37 0.38 0.23 4.80
C LYS A 37 0.81 0.82 6.13
N ILE A 38 0.95 -0.03 7.14
CA ILE A 38 1.45 0.29 8.48
C ILE A 38 2.76 -0.46 8.69
N TYR A 39 3.84 0.24 9.03
CA TYR A 39 5.11 -0.40 9.34
C TYR A 39 5.05 -1.12 10.68
N HIS A 40 5.74 -2.26 10.81
CA HIS A 40 5.89 -2.93 12.11
C HIS A 40 6.70 -2.06 13.09
N GLN A 41 7.77 -1.44 12.58
CA GLN A 41 8.67 -0.56 13.33
C GLN A 41 8.94 0.68 12.48
N PRO A 42 8.13 1.74 12.61
CA PRO A 42 8.34 2.98 11.87
C PRO A 42 9.68 3.61 12.26
N ARG A 43 10.51 3.93 11.25
CA ARG A 43 11.82 4.58 11.45
C ARG A 43 11.82 6.01 10.90
N PRO A 44 12.60 6.93 11.48
CA PRO A 44 12.68 8.33 11.01
C PRO A 44 12.98 8.47 9.51
N GLY A 45 13.88 7.63 8.98
CA GLY A 45 14.20 7.62 7.54
C GLY A 45 13.02 7.26 6.63
N GLN A 46 12.11 6.38 7.07
CA GLN A 46 10.90 6.04 6.31
C GLN A 46 9.95 7.23 6.25
N ALA A 47 9.75 7.93 7.38
CA ALA A 47 8.92 9.11 7.44
C ALA A 47 9.46 10.24 6.54
N ALA A 48 10.78 10.47 6.56
CA ALA A 48 11.43 11.45 5.68
C ALA A 48 11.23 11.09 4.19
N LYS A 49 11.44 9.83 3.82
CA LYS A 49 11.23 9.34 2.45
C LYS A 49 9.78 9.52 1.99
N LEU A 50 8.80 9.20 2.83
CA LEU A 50 7.38 9.38 2.49
C LEU A 50 7.01 10.85 2.31
N ARG A 51 7.51 11.75 3.16
CA ARG A 51 7.30 13.19 2.99
C ARG A 51 7.90 13.70 1.68
N ALA A 52 9.13 13.31 1.37
CA ALA A 52 9.80 13.68 0.13
C ALA A 52 9.05 13.13 -1.10
N TRP A 53 8.57 11.88 -1.04
CA TRP A 53 7.73 11.30 -2.08
C TRP A 53 6.46 12.12 -2.31
N LEU A 54 5.70 12.40 -1.24
CA LEU A 54 4.43 13.11 -1.36
C LEU A 54 4.64 14.54 -1.90
N ALA A 55 5.69 15.23 -1.47
CA ALA A 55 6.02 16.57 -1.97
C ALA A 55 6.33 16.57 -3.48
N ARG A 56 6.91 15.49 -4.01
CA ARG A 56 7.33 15.42 -5.41
C ARG A 56 6.28 14.79 -6.33
N PHE A 57 5.59 13.75 -5.87
CA PHE A 57 4.85 12.81 -6.72
C PHE A 57 3.37 12.68 -6.37
N ALA A 58 2.89 13.18 -5.23
CA ALA A 58 1.46 13.05 -4.89
C ALA A 58 0.60 13.69 -5.99
N GLY A 59 -0.29 12.91 -6.60
CA GLY A 59 -1.14 13.35 -7.72
C GLY A 59 -0.41 13.58 -9.06
N ARG A 60 0.88 13.25 -9.15
CA ARG A 60 1.73 13.47 -10.35
C ARG A 60 2.36 12.17 -10.89
N VAL A 61 2.00 11.03 -10.32
CA VAL A 61 2.42 9.73 -10.83
C VAL A 61 1.71 9.41 -12.15
N PRO A 62 2.37 8.70 -13.10
CA PRO A 62 1.70 8.22 -14.30
C PRO A 62 0.45 7.38 -13.98
N PRO A 63 -0.58 7.34 -14.85
CA PRO A 63 -1.86 6.67 -14.56
C PRO A 63 -1.76 5.20 -14.13
N ASN A 64 -0.74 4.49 -14.60
CA ASN A 64 -0.53 3.07 -14.32
C ASN A 64 0.45 2.81 -13.16
N VAL A 65 0.86 3.85 -12.44
CA VAL A 65 1.78 3.75 -11.30
C VAL A 65 1.02 4.09 -10.02
N LEU A 66 0.89 3.10 -9.15
CA LEU A 66 0.35 3.31 -7.81
C LEU A 66 1.48 3.68 -6.85
N GLY A 67 1.22 4.64 -5.95
CA GLY A 67 2.16 5.05 -4.93
C GLY A 67 1.48 5.67 -3.70
N PRO A 68 2.26 6.05 -2.69
CA PRO A 68 1.74 6.78 -1.53
C PRO A 68 0.98 8.04 -1.93
N THR A 69 -0.20 8.24 -1.35
CA THR A 69 -1.07 9.42 -1.57
C THR A 69 -1.27 10.27 -0.33
N ALA A 70 -1.12 9.70 0.87
CA ALA A 70 -1.18 10.43 2.14
C ALA A 70 -0.39 9.72 3.24
N LEU A 71 0.02 10.47 4.27
CA LEU A 71 0.62 9.91 5.48
C LEU A 71 -0.45 9.34 6.40
N VAL A 72 -0.14 8.19 7.01
CA VAL A 72 -0.87 7.67 8.15
C VAL A 72 -0.08 7.99 9.41
N THR A 73 -0.70 8.66 10.37
CA THR A 73 -0.07 9.03 11.64
C THR A 73 -0.81 8.45 12.85
N ASN A 74 -0.17 8.49 14.00
CA ASN A 74 -0.86 8.30 15.28
C ASN A 74 -1.41 9.65 15.80
N ARG A 75 -1.97 9.64 17.02
CA ARG A 75 -2.49 10.86 17.68
C ARG A 75 -1.41 11.89 18.02
N SER A 76 -0.16 11.47 18.23
CA SER A 76 0.96 12.40 18.48
C SER A 76 1.58 12.96 17.19
N GLY A 77 1.06 12.58 16.01
CA GLY A 77 1.58 13.02 14.72
C GLY A 77 2.76 12.20 14.20
N ALA A 78 3.20 11.15 14.91
CA ALA A 78 4.23 10.25 14.43
C ALA A 78 3.72 9.46 13.21
N VAL A 79 4.54 9.37 12.16
CA VAL A 79 4.20 8.64 10.92
C VAL A 79 4.29 7.15 11.17
N LEU A 80 3.18 6.45 10.94
CA LEU A 80 3.06 5.00 11.03
C LEU A 80 3.17 4.30 9.67
N GLY A 81 2.90 5.03 8.59
CA GLY A 81 2.91 4.50 7.24
C GLY A 81 2.20 5.42 6.26
N PHE A 82 1.48 4.85 5.29
CA PHE A 82 0.87 5.63 4.19
C PHE A 82 -0.38 4.98 3.61
N GLN A 83 -1.21 5.81 2.97
CA GLN A 83 -2.34 5.40 2.14
C GLN A 83 -1.90 5.25 0.68
N MET A 84 -2.50 4.31 -0.03
CA MET A 84 -2.36 4.13 -1.48
C MET A 84 -3.64 3.54 -2.07
N ALA A 85 -3.87 3.72 -3.37
CA ALA A 85 -4.97 3.05 -4.06
C ALA A 85 -4.78 1.51 -4.04
N ARG A 86 -5.89 0.77 -4.09
CA ARG A 86 -5.83 -0.69 -4.27
C ARG A 86 -5.51 -1.04 -5.71
N LEU A 87 -4.82 -2.17 -5.90
CA LEU A 87 -4.69 -2.77 -7.21
C LEU A 87 -6.08 -3.09 -7.78
N PRO A 88 -6.31 -2.84 -9.10
CA PRO A 88 -7.52 -3.29 -9.78
C PRO A 88 -7.76 -4.79 -9.59
N ALA A 89 -9.03 -5.20 -9.59
CA ALA A 89 -9.39 -6.62 -9.57
C ALA A 89 -8.73 -7.36 -10.74
N GLY A 90 -8.25 -8.58 -10.49
CA GLY A 90 -7.55 -9.38 -11.50
C GLY A 90 -6.08 -9.00 -11.73
N SER A 91 -5.53 -8.02 -11.00
CA SER A 91 -4.09 -7.73 -11.05
C SER A 91 -3.28 -8.94 -10.57
N LEU A 92 -2.25 -9.31 -11.33
CA LEU A 92 -1.35 -10.41 -11.01
C LEU A 92 0.10 -9.91 -10.88
N PRO A 93 0.90 -10.44 -9.94
CA PRO A 93 2.33 -10.19 -9.91
C PRO A 93 3.01 -10.62 -11.21
N LEU A 94 3.94 -9.80 -11.73
CA LEU A 94 4.71 -10.12 -12.94
C LEU A 94 5.38 -11.51 -12.87
N ARG A 95 5.87 -11.91 -11.69
CA ARG A 95 6.49 -13.23 -11.49
C ARG A 95 5.53 -14.38 -11.78
N GLN A 96 4.23 -14.22 -11.50
CA GLN A 96 3.23 -15.24 -11.82
C GLN A 96 2.97 -15.30 -13.32
N LEU A 97 2.95 -14.14 -13.98
CA LEU A 97 2.76 -14.02 -15.43
C LEU A 97 3.93 -14.62 -16.22
N ALA A 98 5.16 -14.53 -15.68
CA ALA A 98 6.36 -15.11 -16.28
C ALA A 98 6.51 -16.64 -16.05
N GLY A 99 5.58 -17.28 -15.35
CA GLY A 99 5.65 -18.72 -15.06
C GLY A 99 5.21 -19.58 -16.25
N PRO A 100 5.88 -20.71 -16.54
CA PRO A 100 5.54 -21.57 -17.68
C PRO A 100 4.11 -22.12 -17.62
N LYS A 101 3.61 -22.41 -16.40
CA LYS A 101 2.23 -22.82 -16.17
C LYS A 101 1.22 -21.77 -16.61
N TYR A 102 1.49 -20.49 -16.30
CA TYR A 102 0.62 -19.40 -16.70
C TYR A 102 0.64 -19.20 -18.22
N ALA A 103 1.82 -19.25 -18.85
CA ALA A 103 1.96 -19.16 -20.30
C ALA A 103 1.14 -20.23 -21.03
N GLN A 104 1.22 -21.50 -20.59
CA GLN A 104 0.44 -22.61 -21.15
C GLN A 104 -1.07 -22.44 -20.97
N GLN A 105 -1.52 -21.99 -19.79
CA GLN A 105 -2.95 -21.80 -19.50
C GLN A 105 -3.57 -20.59 -20.21
N SER A 106 -2.76 -19.58 -20.52
CA SER A 106 -3.21 -18.30 -21.08
C SER A 106 -3.08 -18.23 -22.60
N GLY A 107 -2.57 -19.28 -23.25
CA GLY A 107 -2.30 -19.28 -24.69
C GLY A 107 -1.20 -18.30 -25.12
N LEU A 108 -0.37 -17.85 -24.17
CA LEU A 108 0.77 -16.97 -24.45
C LEU A 108 1.94 -17.85 -24.91
N THR A 109 2.00 -18.14 -26.21
CA THR A 109 3.20 -18.75 -26.81
C THR A 109 4.28 -17.68 -26.93
N ALA A 110 5.53 -18.04 -26.57
CA ALA A 110 6.68 -17.20 -26.88
C ALA A 110 6.68 -16.91 -28.39
N ALA A 111 6.78 -15.63 -28.76
CA ALA A 111 6.89 -15.20 -30.15
C ALA A 111 8.21 -15.66 -30.77
#